data_AF-A0A9P4HCP1-F1
#
_entry.id   AF-A0A9P4HCP1-F1
#
_cell.length_a   1.000
_cell.length_b   1.000
_cell.length_c   1.000
_cell.angle_alpha   90.00
_cell.angle_beta   90.00
_cell.angle_gamma   90.00
#
_symmetry.space_group_name_H-M   'P 1'
#
loop_
_entity.id
_entity.type
_entity.pdbx_description
1 polymer ?
#
loop_
_entity_poly.entity_id
_entity_poly.type
_entity_poly.pdbx_seq_one_letter_code
_entity_poly.pdbx_strand_id
1 'polypeptide(L)'
;MQLTFTTLSALLAAAMTVGASPLEARQDVPRVRATFYNNGGCGPPETWAEDTVFVQDTPGVCHDLTVGPFQSTYFNESSVTRTLRFYNAKCADRFGSSVNHIDITPGNPTPGCKAQAILSWETL
;
A
#
# COMPACT_ATOMS: atom_id res chain seq x y z
N MET A 1 36.28 -32.27 -64.00
CA MET A 1 35.01 -31.67 -63.55
C MET A 1 34.99 -31.68 -62.03
N GLN A 2 35.04 -30.52 -61.36
CA GLN A 2 34.20 -30.25 -60.19
C GLN A 2 34.29 -28.76 -59.85
N LEU A 3 33.12 -28.14 -59.73
CA LEU A 3 32.90 -26.71 -59.62
C LEU A 3 33.21 -26.20 -58.21
N THR A 4 33.89 -25.06 -58.17
CA THR A 4 34.00 -24.14 -57.05
C THR A 4 32.61 -23.61 -56.69
N PHE A 5 32.17 -23.78 -55.45
CA PHE A 5 30.98 -23.12 -54.91
C PHE A 5 31.40 -22.04 -53.92
N THR A 6 31.30 -20.80 -54.37
CA THR A 6 31.45 -19.59 -53.56
C THR A 6 30.08 -19.13 -53.08
N THR A 7 30.07 -18.51 -51.90
CA THR A 7 29.01 -17.67 -51.29
C THR A 7 27.79 -18.40 -50.71
N LEU A 8 27.52 -18.18 -49.41
CA LEU A 8 26.47 -17.26 -48.96
C LEU A 8 26.25 -17.30 -47.43
N SER A 9 25.93 -16.11 -46.91
CA SER A 9 25.12 -15.85 -45.71
C SER A 9 25.86 -15.50 -44.42
N ALA A 10 26.27 -14.24 -44.34
CA ALA A 10 26.29 -13.50 -43.08
C ALA A 10 24.83 -13.32 -42.61
N LEU A 11 24.45 -13.94 -41.49
CA LEU A 11 23.20 -13.69 -40.80
C LEU A 11 23.50 -12.98 -39.48
N LEU A 12 23.13 -11.70 -39.45
CA LEU A 12 23.07 -10.83 -38.28
C LEU A 12 22.38 -11.56 -37.12
N ALA A 13 23.12 -11.83 -36.04
CA ALA A 13 22.53 -12.03 -34.73
C ALA A 13 22.10 -10.64 -34.22
N ALA A 14 20.87 -10.24 -34.53
CA ALA A 14 20.23 -9.12 -33.84
C ALA A 14 20.10 -9.50 -32.37
N ALA A 15 20.93 -8.90 -31.52
CA ALA A 15 20.80 -8.97 -30.09
C ALA A 15 19.40 -8.45 -29.72
N MET A 16 18.50 -9.36 -29.34
CA MET A 16 17.30 -8.98 -28.64
C MET A 16 17.73 -8.57 -27.24
N THR A 17 18.14 -7.31 -27.08
CA THR A 17 17.98 -6.65 -25.79
C THR A 17 16.49 -6.58 -25.56
N VAL A 18 15.94 -7.60 -24.92
CA VAL A 18 14.68 -7.47 -24.20
C VAL A 18 14.97 -6.40 -23.16
N GLY A 19 14.74 -5.15 -23.53
CA GLY A 19 14.61 -4.08 -22.56
C GLY A 19 13.45 -4.53 -21.70
N ALA A 20 13.76 -5.06 -20.52
CA ALA A 20 12.81 -5.10 -19.42
C ALA A 20 12.23 -3.68 -19.38
N SER A 21 10.99 -3.56 -19.84
CA SER A 21 10.27 -2.32 -19.79
C SER A 21 10.24 -1.91 -18.32
N PRO A 22 10.53 -0.66 -17.94
CA PRO A 22 10.64 -0.26 -16.54
C PRO A 22 9.25 -0.22 -15.89
N LEU A 23 8.67 -1.41 -15.69
CA LEU A 23 7.50 -1.64 -14.86
C LEU A 23 7.90 -1.66 -13.39
N GLU A 24 9.16 -1.94 -13.06
CA GLU A 24 9.71 -1.79 -11.71
C GLU A 24 9.73 -0.32 -11.22
N ALA A 25 9.53 0.67 -12.10
CA ALA A 25 9.38 2.07 -11.72
C ALA A 25 7.93 2.47 -11.37
N ARG A 26 7.00 1.50 -11.27
CA ARG A 26 5.66 1.74 -10.69
C ARG A 26 5.75 1.88 -9.17
N GLN A 27 6.38 2.97 -8.78
CA GLN A 27 6.10 3.82 -7.62
C GLN A 27 6.20 3.15 -6.25
N ASP A 28 7.39 3.28 -5.65
CA ASP A 28 7.60 3.24 -4.20
C ASP A 28 6.89 4.45 -3.55
N VAL A 29 5.56 4.51 -3.62
CA VAL A 29 4.80 5.52 -2.88
C VAL A 29 4.75 5.06 -1.43
N PRO A 30 5.21 5.89 -0.47
CA PRO A 30 5.12 5.57 0.95
C PRO A 30 3.67 5.26 1.31
N ARG A 31 3.43 4.14 1.98
CA ARG A 31 2.08 3.63 2.22
C ARG A 31 2.00 2.76 3.47
N VAL A 32 0.77 2.50 3.91
CA VAL A 32 0.45 1.50 4.93
C VAL A 32 -0.54 0.51 4.35
N ARG A 33 -0.27 -0.80 4.47
CA ARG A 33 -1.25 -1.85 4.15
C ARG A 33 -1.88 -2.34 5.45
N ALA A 34 -3.20 -2.38 5.51
CA ALA A 34 -3.93 -2.78 6.70
C ALA A 34 -5.06 -3.77 6.39
N THR A 35 -5.25 -4.72 7.30
CA THR A 35 -6.30 -5.74 7.26
C THR A 35 -7.34 -5.41 8.33
N PHE A 36 -8.62 -5.43 7.97
CA PHE A 36 -9.72 -5.14 8.88
C PHE A 36 -10.41 -6.39 9.42
N TYR A 37 -10.96 -6.27 10.63
CA TYR A 37 -11.70 -7.34 11.31
C TYR A 37 -13.01 -6.79 11.90
N ASN A 38 -14.06 -7.61 11.86
CA ASN A 38 -15.41 -7.21 12.31
C ASN A 38 -15.53 -7.05 13.84
N ASN A 39 -14.54 -7.51 14.59
CA ASN A 39 -14.54 -7.57 16.05
C ASN A 39 -13.28 -6.93 16.64
N GLY A 40 -13.23 -6.79 17.97
CA GLY A 40 -12.20 -6.01 18.68
C GLY A 40 -10.78 -6.58 18.72
N GLY A 41 -10.45 -7.58 17.90
CA GLY A 41 -9.14 -8.22 17.87
C GLY A 41 -8.70 -8.61 16.46
N CYS A 42 -7.38 -8.74 16.27
CA CYS A 42 -6.75 -9.11 15.00
C CYS A 42 -6.04 -10.47 15.15
N GLY A 43 -6.69 -11.57 14.81
CA GLY A 43 -6.10 -12.90 14.92
C GLY A 43 -7.11 -14.02 14.70
N PRO A 44 -6.77 -15.27 15.01
CA PRO A 44 -7.72 -16.38 15.06
C PRO A 44 -8.59 -16.32 16.33
N PRO A 45 -9.85 -16.79 16.27
CA PRO A 45 -10.48 -17.53 15.17
C PRO A 45 -11.02 -16.66 14.01
N GLU A 46 -10.72 -15.37 13.96
CA GLU A 46 -11.35 -14.43 13.04
C GLU A 46 -10.85 -14.55 11.60
N THR A 47 -11.80 -14.46 10.67
CA THR A 47 -11.50 -14.19 9.26
C THR A 47 -11.43 -12.68 9.04
N TRP A 48 -10.39 -12.23 8.35
CA TRP A 48 -10.28 -10.84 7.94
C TRP A 48 -11.43 -10.47 7.00
N ALA A 49 -11.93 -9.24 7.11
CA ALA A 49 -13.11 -8.76 6.40
C ALA A 49 -12.77 -7.96 5.15
N GLU A 50 -11.68 -7.17 5.21
CA GLU A 50 -11.28 -6.24 4.15
C GLU A 50 -9.76 -6.02 4.22
N ASP A 51 -9.14 -5.67 3.10
CA ASP A 51 -7.73 -5.27 3.02
C ASP A 51 -7.64 -3.91 2.30
N THR A 52 -6.88 -2.97 2.84
CA THR A 52 -6.79 -1.63 2.28
C THR A 52 -5.37 -1.10 2.33
N VAL A 53 -5.00 -0.39 1.27
CA VAL A 53 -3.73 0.32 1.17
C VAL A 53 -3.99 1.82 1.31
N PHE A 54 -3.34 2.42 2.28
CA PHE A 54 -3.35 3.86 2.56
C PHE A 54 -2.08 4.49 2.03
N VAL A 55 -2.21 5.38 1.06
CA VAL A 55 -1.07 6.04 0.42
C VAL A 55 -0.74 7.30 1.19
N GLN A 56 0.52 7.58 1.49
CA GLN A 56 0.91 8.84 2.10
C GLN A 56 0.78 9.98 1.07
N ASP A 57 -0.26 10.79 1.21
CA ASP A 57 -0.55 11.93 0.33
C ASP A 57 0.04 13.25 0.91
N THR A 58 -0.36 14.37 0.32
CA THR A 58 -0.01 15.72 0.71
C THR A 58 -0.48 15.97 2.15
N PRO A 59 0.40 16.49 3.03
CA PRO A 59 0.05 16.75 4.42
C PRO A 59 -1.18 17.66 4.58
N GLY A 60 -2.04 17.32 5.54
CA GLY A 60 -3.26 18.06 5.86
C GLY A 60 -4.47 17.74 4.98
N VAL A 61 -4.32 16.92 3.93
CA VAL A 61 -5.44 16.37 3.18
C VAL A 61 -6.02 15.18 3.95
N CYS A 62 -7.30 15.26 4.31
CA CYS A 62 -8.03 14.18 4.96
C CYS A 62 -8.86 13.40 3.94
N HIS A 63 -8.85 12.08 4.07
CA HIS A 63 -9.58 11.16 3.22
C HIS A 63 -10.57 10.34 4.05
N ASP A 64 -11.85 10.36 3.65
CA ASP A 64 -12.85 9.47 4.24
C ASP A 64 -12.63 8.04 3.77
N LEU A 65 -12.69 7.09 4.70
CA LEU A 65 -12.68 5.67 4.38
C LEU A 65 -14.05 5.27 3.84
N THR A 66 -14.08 4.61 2.68
CA THR A 66 -15.32 4.18 2.02
C THR A 66 -15.76 2.76 2.40
N VAL A 67 -14.92 2.03 3.12
CA VAL A 67 -15.18 0.67 3.62
C VAL A 67 -15.39 0.66 5.13
N GLY A 68 -16.11 -0.35 5.65
CA GLY A 68 -16.42 -0.50 7.08
C GLY A 68 -17.71 0.23 7.53
N PRO A 69 -17.88 0.50 8.84
CA PRO A 69 -16.87 0.43 9.90
C PRO A 69 -16.52 -0.99 10.33
N PHE A 70 -15.25 -1.19 10.67
CA PHE A 70 -14.70 -2.41 11.27
C PHE A 70 -14.22 -2.11 12.68
N GLN A 71 -14.27 -3.07 13.60
CA GLN A 71 -13.95 -2.81 15.01
C GLN A 71 -12.45 -2.79 15.29
N SER A 72 -11.65 -3.49 14.50
CA SER A 72 -10.20 -3.50 14.63
C SER A 72 -9.48 -3.59 13.29
N THR A 73 -8.22 -3.17 13.31
CA THR A 73 -7.35 -3.10 12.13
C THR A 73 -5.97 -3.62 12.49
N TYR A 74 -5.43 -4.51 11.68
CA TYR A 74 -4.03 -4.93 11.73
C TYR A 74 -3.25 -4.19 10.65
N PHE A 75 -2.33 -3.32 11.07
CA PHE A 75 -1.41 -2.65 10.16
C PHE A 75 -0.27 -3.61 9.84
N ASN A 76 -0.37 -4.27 8.67
CA ASN A 76 0.51 -5.35 8.26
C ASN A 76 1.92 -4.83 7.97
N GLU A 77 1.99 -3.77 7.16
CA GLU A 77 3.22 -3.25 6.56
C GLU A 77 3.14 -1.73 6.44
N SER A 78 4.27 -1.05 6.64
CA SER A 78 4.38 0.40 6.51
C SER A 78 5.72 0.78 5.88
N SER A 79 5.67 1.64 4.87
CA SER A 79 6.82 2.29 4.23
C SER A 79 6.78 3.82 4.35
N VAL A 80 5.98 4.33 5.28
CA VAL A 80 5.70 5.76 5.43
C VAL A 80 6.95 6.54 5.82
N THR A 81 7.11 7.72 5.23
CA THR A 81 8.19 8.68 5.54
C THR A 81 7.70 9.84 6.41
N ARG A 82 6.39 9.95 6.59
CA ARG A 82 5.68 10.86 7.51
C ARG A 82 4.64 10.09 8.30
N THR A 83 4.14 10.70 9.38
CA THR A 83 3.09 10.05 10.18
C THR A 83 1.78 10.05 9.42
N LEU A 84 1.17 8.87 9.31
CA LEU A 84 -0.20 8.71 8.88
C LEU A 84 -1.10 8.58 10.11
N ARG A 85 -2.08 9.47 10.23
CA ARG A 85 -3.02 9.51 11.35
C ARG A 85 -4.38 9.00 10.90
N PHE A 86 -4.92 8.04 11.62
CA PHE A 86 -6.20 7.38 11.34
C PHE A 86 -7.21 7.73 12.43
N TYR A 87 -8.40 8.19 12.07
CA TYR A 87 -9.42 8.64 13.00
C TYR A 87 -10.60 7.68 13.07
N ASN A 88 -11.25 7.63 14.24
CA ASN A 88 -12.55 6.97 14.41
C ASN A 88 -13.75 7.84 14.01
N ALA A 89 -13.53 8.91 13.24
CA ALA A 89 -14.54 9.83 12.75
C ALA A 89 -14.32 10.14 11.26
N LYS A 90 -15.36 10.60 10.57
CA LYS A 90 -15.24 11.11 9.20
C LYS A 90 -14.46 12.42 9.18
N CYS A 91 -13.92 12.80 8.02
CA CYS A 91 -13.09 13.99 7.87
C CYS A 91 -13.78 15.28 8.34
N ALA A 92 -15.09 15.40 8.12
CA ALA A 92 -15.88 16.54 8.56
C ALA A 92 -15.94 16.68 10.10
N ASP A 93 -15.88 15.55 10.81
CA ASP A 93 -16.10 15.47 12.26
C ASP A 93 -14.80 15.22 13.05
N ARG A 94 -13.63 15.19 12.37
CA ARG A 94 -12.34 14.76 12.96
C ARG A 94 -11.80 15.63 14.10
N PHE A 95 -12.36 16.83 14.27
CA PHE A 95 -12.03 17.74 15.37
C PHE A 95 -13.02 17.69 16.53
N GLY A 96 -13.96 16.73 16.51
CA GLY A 96 -14.92 16.52 17.58
C GLY A 96 -14.27 16.08 18.90
N SER A 97 -14.94 16.36 20.02
CA SER A 97 -14.41 16.11 21.37
C SER A 97 -14.25 14.63 21.74
N SER A 98 -14.88 13.72 21.00
CA SER A 98 -14.85 12.27 21.25
C SER A 98 -14.06 11.50 20.20
N VAL A 99 -13.27 12.20 19.40
CA VAL A 99 -12.45 11.61 18.33
C VAL A 99 -11.16 11.05 18.92
N ASN A 100 -10.90 9.78 18.62
CA ASN A 100 -9.63 9.11 18.89
C ASN A 100 -8.87 8.91 17.59
N HIS A 101 -7.55 8.76 17.70
CA HIS A 101 -6.69 8.53 16.55
C HIS A 101 -5.62 7.48 16.81
N ILE A 102 -5.14 6.88 15.74
CA ILE A 102 -3.98 6.00 15.69
C ILE A 102 -2.94 6.66 14.81
N ASP A 103 -1.69 6.72 15.28
CA ASP A 103 -0.57 7.21 14.49
C ASP A 103 0.31 6.05 14.04
N ILE A 104 0.58 6.02 12.73
CA ILE A 104 1.57 5.15 12.12
C ILE A 104 2.77 6.01 11.74
N THR A 105 3.82 5.95 12.54
CA THR A 105 5.02 6.77 12.39
C THR A 105 6.05 6.11 11.49
N PRO A 106 6.96 6.89 10.88
CA PRO A 106 8.12 6.34 10.17
C PRO A 106 8.98 5.45 11.07
N GLY A 107 9.65 4.47 10.46
CA GLY A 107 10.57 3.56 11.17
C GLY A 107 9.91 2.37 11.88
N ASN A 108 8.58 2.25 11.83
CA ASN A 108 7.85 1.06 12.30
C ASN A 108 7.27 0.28 11.12
N PRO A 109 7.95 -0.75 10.61
CA PRO A 109 7.53 -1.47 9.41
C PRO A 109 6.28 -2.34 9.64
N THR A 110 5.96 -2.71 10.88
CA THR A 110 4.83 -3.60 11.21
C THR A 110 4.09 -3.08 12.44
N PRO A 111 3.20 -2.08 12.30
CA PRO A 111 2.58 -1.42 13.46
C PRO A 111 1.59 -2.29 14.25
N GLY A 112 1.13 -3.41 13.66
CA GLY A 112 0.36 -4.45 14.32
C GLY A 112 -1.10 -4.09 14.58
N CYS A 113 -1.73 -4.83 15.50
CA CYS A 113 -3.16 -4.71 15.77
C CYS A 113 -3.52 -3.41 16.52
N LYS A 114 -4.68 -2.84 16.18
CA LYS A 114 -5.33 -1.74 16.89
C LYS A 114 -6.84 -1.99 16.97
N ALA A 115 -7.39 -2.00 18.18
CA ALA A 115 -8.81 -2.21 18.44
C ALA A 115 -9.57 -0.87 18.39
N GLN A 116 -9.66 -0.28 17.21
CA GLN A 116 -10.40 0.96 16.97
C GLN A 116 -10.93 0.96 15.54
N ALA A 117 -12.17 1.45 15.38
CA ALA A 117 -12.74 1.70 14.07
C ALA A 117 -12.05 2.89 13.40
N ILE A 118 -11.78 2.75 12.10
CA ILE A 118 -11.19 3.80 11.27
C ILE A 118 -12.25 4.27 10.29
N LEU A 119 -12.46 5.58 10.21
CA LEU A 119 -13.44 6.22 9.33
C LEU A 119 -12.82 7.27 8.42
N SER A 120 -11.64 7.79 8.76
CA SER A 120 -10.85 8.68 7.91
C SER A 120 -9.36 8.60 8.26
N TRP A 121 -8.52 9.17 7.41
CA TRP A 121 -7.08 9.27 7.64
C TRP A 121 -6.49 10.53 6.98
N GLU A 122 -5.35 11.00 7.48
CA GLU A 122 -4.57 12.09 6.89
C GLU A 122 -3.06 11.87 7.06
N THR A 123 -2.27 12.54 6.24
CA THR A 123 -0.82 12.65 6.45
C THR A 123 -0.52 13.90 7.27
N LEU A 124 0.34 13.76 8.28
CA LEU A 124 0.84 14.87 9.11
C LEU A 124 2.14 15.46 8.55
#